data_AF-A0A6F9ZHS9-F1
#
_entry.id   AF-A0A6F9ZHS9-F1
#
_cell.length_a   1.000
_cell.length_b   1.000
_cell.length_c   1.000
_cell.angle_alpha   90.00
_cell.angle_beta   90.00
_cell.angle_gamma   90.00
#
_symmetry.space_group_name_H-M   'P 1'
#
loop_
_entity.id
_entity.type
_entity.pdbx_description
1 polymer ?
#
loop_
_entity_poly.entity_id
_entity_poly.type
_entity_poly.pdbx_seq_one_letter_code
_entity_poly.pdbx_strand_id
1 'polypeptide(L)'
;MRQSIKNRIRNLVTLNKVTKFVAKLCGMISNFKNGEYVCLKHDKSKKFYVVSNIIIEGKIQLGYFSDFTHRIEEVYRRHNEIKGVF
;
A
#
# COMPACT_ATOMS: atom_id res chain seq x y z
N MET A 1 11.35 -38.00 -3.93
CA MET A 1 10.93 -36.66 -3.44
C MET A 1 9.61 -36.29 -4.12
N ARG A 2 8.48 -36.25 -3.39
CA ARG A 2 7.14 -36.05 -3.98
C ARG A 2 7.08 -34.76 -4.79
N GLN A 3 6.68 -34.85 -6.07
CA GLN A 3 6.45 -33.72 -7.00
C GLN A 3 5.69 -32.55 -6.33
N SER A 4 4.77 -32.89 -5.41
CA SER A 4 3.97 -31.96 -4.58
C SER A 4 4.80 -31.00 -3.71
N ILE A 5 5.89 -31.46 -3.07
CA ILE A 5 6.74 -30.59 -2.22
C ILE A 5 7.53 -29.61 -3.11
N LYS A 6 8.02 -30.10 -4.26
CA LYS A 6 8.74 -29.29 -5.25
C LYS A 6 7.85 -28.18 -5.83
N ASN A 7 6.58 -28.48 -6.13
CA ASN A 7 5.61 -27.49 -6.60
C ASN A 7 5.20 -26.49 -5.51
N ARG A 8 5.07 -26.91 -4.24
CA ARG A 8 4.80 -26.00 -3.10
C ARG A 8 5.95 -25.01 -2.85
N ILE A 9 7.20 -25.47 -2.91
CA ILE A 9 8.38 -24.61 -2.77
C ILE A 9 8.48 -23.66 -3.97
N ARG A 10 8.25 -24.15 -5.20
CA ARG A 10 8.15 -23.30 -6.38
C ARG A 10 7.08 -22.22 -6.24
N ASN A 11 5.92 -22.54 -5.66
CA ASN A 11 4.82 -21.59 -5.45
C ASN A 11 5.09 -20.56 -4.33
N LEU A 12 6.01 -20.88 -3.40
CA LEU A 12 6.49 -19.95 -2.38
C LEU A 12 7.56 -19.01 -2.95
N VAL A 13 8.39 -19.54 -3.85
CA VAL A 13 9.49 -18.85 -4.55
C VAL A 13 9.00 -18.06 -5.77
N THR A 14 7.79 -18.30 -6.29
CA THR A 14 7.12 -17.46 -7.28
C THR A 14 6.70 -16.12 -6.67
N LEU A 15 7.71 -15.28 -6.47
CA LEU A 15 7.75 -13.83 -6.61
C LEU A 15 6.95 -13.00 -5.60
N ASN A 16 5.62 -13.08 -5.52
CA ASN A 16 4.87 -12.05 -4.80
C ASN A 16 4.99 -12.13 -3.26
N LYS A 17 5.19 -13.31 -2.68
CA LYS A 17 5.32 -13.46 -1.21
C LYS A 17 6.70 -13.07 -0.70
N VAL A 18 7.76 -13.49 -1.38
CA VAL A 18 9.14 -13.16 -1.00
C VAL A 18 9.39 -11.67 -1.21
N THR A 19 8.98 -11.09 -2.34
CA THR A 19 9.13 -9.65 -2.59
C THR A 19 8.35 -8.82 -1.57
N LYS A 20 7.11 -9.22 -1.21
CA LYS A 20 6.34 -8.56 -0.16
C LYS A 20 6.97 -8.73 1.23
N PHE A 21 7.58 -9.88 1.51
CA PHE A 21 8.30 -10.11 2.75
C PHE A 21 9.55 -9.24 2.87
N VAL A 22 10.37 -9.16 1.82
CA VAL A 22 11.57 -8.31 1.77
C VAL A 22 11.17 -6.83 1.88
N ALA A 23 10.16 -6.38 1.14
CA ALA A 23 9.68 -5.01 1.24
C ALA A 23 9.13 -4.69 2.64
N LYS A 24 8.50 -5.66 3.32
CA LYS A 24 8.06 -5.50 4.72
C LYS A 24 9.26 -5.41 5.68
N LEU A 25 10.28 -6.25 5.49
CA LEU A 25 11.51 -6.25 6.30
C LEU A 25 12.28 -4.93 6.16
N CYS A 26 12.32 -4.37 4.94
CA CYS A 26 12.95 -3.08 4.65
C CYS A 26 12.10 -1.86 5.03
N GLY A 27 10.93 -2.04 5.66
CA GLY A 27 10.02 -0.93 6.02
C GLY A 27 9.41 -0.21 4.83
N MET A 28 9.42 -0.81 3.64
CA MET A 28 8.87 -0.29 2.39
C MET A 28 7.40 -0.68 2.19
N ILE A 29 6.76 -1.30 3.19
CA ILE A 29 5.33 -1.58 3.20
C ILE A 29 4.71 -0.83 4.36
N SER A 30 3.69 -0.04 4.05
CA SER A 30 2.88 0.66 5.04
C SER A 30 2.03 -0.31 5.85
N ASN A 31 1.71 0.08 7.08
CA ASN A 31 0.74 -0.63 7.91
C ASN A 31 -0.70 -0.51 7.37
N PHE A 32 -0.97 0.46 6.49
CA PHE A 32 -2.26 0.59 5.83
C PHE A 32 -2.45 -0.50 4.75
N LYS A 33 -3.68 -0.96 4.56
CA LYS A 33 -4.07 -1.91 3.52
C LYS A 33 -4.51 -1.16 2.26
N ASN A 34 -4.36 -1.78 1.10
CA ASN A 34 -4.96 -1.24 -0.13
C ASN A 34 -6.49 -1.15 0.03
N GLY A 35 -7.07 -0.04 -0.40
CA GLY A 35 -8.47 0.32 -0.22
C GLY A 35 -8.83 0.88 1.16
N GLU A 36 -7.90 0.89 2.12
CA GLU A 36 -8.14 1.48 3.45
C GLU A 36 -8.27 3.01 3.34
N TYR A 37 -9.23 3.58 4.06
CA TYR A 37 -9.40 5.03 4.14
C TYR A 37 -8.46 5.65 5.17
N VAL A 38 -7.75 6.68 4.75
CA VAL A 38 -6.75 7.42 5.53
C VAL A 38 -6.96 8.92 5.38
N CYS A 39 -6.38 9.70 6.28
CA CYS A 39 -6.36 11.16 6.20
C CYS A 39 -4.95 11.69 6.49
N LEU A 40 -4.74 12.98 6.19
CA LEU A 40 -3.52 13.66 6.58
C LEU A 40 -3.58 13.99 8.07
N LYS A 41 -2.45 13.87 8.77
CA LYS A 41 -2.34 14.20 10.20
C LYS A 41 -2.74 15.65 10.49
N HIS A 42 -2.42 16.57 9.57
CA HIS A 42 -2.70 18.00 9.69
C HIS A 42 -4.04 18.41 9.06
N ASP A 43 -4.63 17.57 8.21
CA ASP A 43 -5.91 17.86 7.55
C ASP A 43 -6.77 16.59 7.51
N LYS A 44 -7.74 16.53 8.42
CA LYS A 44 -8.69 15.42 8.55
C LYS A 44 -9.93 15.60 7.69
N SER A 45 -10.12 16.76 7.05
CA SER A 45 -11.31 17.04 6.23
C SER A 45 -11.27 16.23 4.93
N LYS A 46 -10.07 16.03 4.38
CA LYS A 46 -9.84 15.22 3.19
C LYS A 46 -9.57 13.77 3.56
N LYS A 47 -10.42 12.89 3.05
CA LYS A 47 -10.24 11.44 3.11
C LYS A 47 -9.65 10.95 1.80
N PHE A 48 -8.69 10.05 1.91
CA PHE A 48 -8.06 9.36 0.81
C PHE A 48 -8.28 7.86 1.00
N TYR A 49 -8.23 7.08 -0.07
CA TYR A 49 -8.07 5.63 0.02
C TYR A 49 -6.66 5.24 -0.43
N VAL A 50 -6.12 4.17 0.14
CA VAL A 50 -4.78 3.69 -0.23
C VAL A 50 -4.86 2.94 -1.55
N VAL A 51 -4.24 3.47 -2.60
CA VAL A 51 -4.15 2.80 -3.91
C VAL A 51 -3.14 1.66 -3.81
N SER A 52 -1.97 1.96 -3.25
CA SER A 52 -0.89 1.00 -3.04
C SER A 52 -0.25 1.24 -1.68
N ASN A 53 -0.16 0.18 -0.87
CA ASN A 53 0.51 0.22 0.42
C ASN A 53 2.03 0.09 0.35
N ILE A 54 2.60 0.11 -0.86
CA ILE A 54 4.05 0.15 -1.08
C ILE A 54 4.54 1.58 -0.86
N ILE A 55 5.63 1.72 -0.11
CA ILE A 55 6.31 2.98 0.14
C ILE A 55 7.49 3.09 -0.83
N ILE A 56 7.46 4.10 -1.69
CA ILE A 56 8.52 4.42 -2.65
C ILE A 56 9.05 5.79 -2.25
N GLU A 57 10.36 5.89 -1.98
CA GLU A 57 11.01 7.14 -1.55
C GLU A 57 10.33 7.81 -0.34
N GLY A 58 9.83 6.99 0.61
CA GLY A 58 9.11 7.49 1.79
C GLY A 58 7.70 8.00 1.52
N LYS A 59 7.17 7.84 0.30
CA LYS A 59 5.82 8.24 -0.11
C LYS A 59 4.92 7.02 -0.34
N ILE A 60 3.64 7.19 -0.08
CA ILE A 60 2.56 6.22 -0.34
C ILE A 60 1.62 6.79 -1.40
N GLN A 61 1.09 5.93 -2.27
CA GLN A 61 0.13 6.31 -3.30
C GLN A 61 -1.29 6.27 -2.75
N LEU A 62 -1.99 7.39 -2.87
CA LEU A 62 -3.32 7.60 -2.35
C LEU A 62 -4.24 8.07 -3.46
N GLY A 63 -5.51 7.71 -3.38
CA GLY A 63 -6.55 8.18 -4.30
C GLY A 63 -7.62 8.97 -3.54
N TYR A 64 -8.24 9.93 -4.22
CA TYR A 64 -9.40 10.64 -3.71
C TYR A 64 -10.34 11.03 -4.85
N PHE A 65 -11.60 11.27 -4.52
CA PHE A 65 -12.55 11.84 -5.46
C PHE A 65 -12.42 13.36 -5.45
N SER A 66 -12.18 13.95 -6.61
CA SER A 66 -12.05 15.40 -6.78
C SER A 66 -13.41 15.98 -7.18
N ASP A 67 -14.00 16.81 -6.31
CA ASP A 67 -15.29 17.48 -6.60
C ASP A 67 -15.18 18.46 -7.77
N PHE A 68 -13.98 18.96 -8.07
CA PHE A 68 -13.75 19.90 -9.17
C PHE A 68 -13.72 19.21 -10.54
N THR A 69 -13.02 18.08 -10.63
CA THR A 69 -12.87 17.36 -11.90
C THR A 69 -13.90 16.23 -12.08
N HIS A 70 -14.67 15.92 -11.03
CA HIS A 70 -15.58 14.77 -10.93
C HIS A 70 -14.91 13.44 -11.30
N ARG A 71 -13.63 13.29 -10.95
CA ARG A 71 -12.81 12.12 -11.25
C ARG A 71 -12.05 11.65 -10.02
N ILE A 72 -11.62 10.40 -10.08
CA ILE A 72 -10.64 9.85 -9.15
C ILE A 72 -9.28 10.40 -9.54
N GLU A 73 -8.61 11.04 -8.59
CA GLU A 73 -7.25 11.53 -8.72
C GLU A 73 -6.34 10.77 -7.77
N GLU A 74 -5.12 10.48 -8.25
CA GLU A 74 -4.10 9.79 -7.47
C GLU A 74 -2.95 10.73 -7.14
N VAL A 75 -2.48 10.67 -5.89
CA VAL A 75 -1.42 11.54 -5.35
C VAL A 75 -0.44 10.73 -4.51
N TYR A 76 0.81 11.15 -4.51
CA TYR A 76 1.84 10.60 -3.64
C TYR A 76 2.03 11.50 -2.42
N ARG A 77 1.86 10.94 -1.22
CA ARG A 77 2.03 11.66 0.05
C ARG A 77 3.07 11.00 0.92
N ARG A 78 3.76 11.78 1.76
CA ARG A 78 4.75 11.23 2.70
C ARG A 78 4.06 10.30 3.68
N HIS A 79 4.56 9.08 3.80
CA HIS A 79 3.95 8.06 4.66
C HIS A 79 3.81 8.53 6.11
N ASN A 80 4.77 9.31 6.61
CA ASN A 80 4.75 9.82 7.98
C ASN A 80 3.71 10.94 8.22
N GLU A 81 3.08 11.48 7.19
CA GLU A 81 2.01 12.47 7.28
C GLU A 81 0.62 11.82 7.32
N ILE A 82 0.53 10.50 7.12
CA ILE A 82 -0.74 9.78 7.01
C ILE A 82 -1.16 9.19 8.37
N LYS A 83 -2.47 9.18 8.64
CA LYS A 83 -3.10 8.50 9.77
C LYS A 83 -4.36 7.77 9.30
N GLY A 84 -4.63 6.60 9.88
CA GLY A 84 -5.86 5.85 9.63
C GLY A 84 -7.10 6.59 10.14
N VAL A 85 -8.20 6.47 9.40
CA VAL A 85 -9.52 6.94 9.85
C VAL A 85 -10.14 5.79 10.66
N PHE A 86 -10.28 5.98 11.97
CA PHE A 86 -10.94 5.02 12.86
C PHE A 86 -12.43 4.92 12.53
#